data_AF-A0A5I4KG80-F1
#
_entry.id   AF-A0A5I4KG80-F1
#
_cell.length_a   1.000
_cell.length_b   1.000
_cell.length_c   1.000
_cell.angle_alpha   90.00
_cell.angle_beta   90.00
_cell.angle_gamma   90.00
#
_symmetry.space_group_name_H-M   'P 1'
#
loop_
_entity.id
_entity.type
_entity.pdbx_description
1 polymer ?
#
loop_
_entity_poly.entity_id
_entity_poly.type
_entity_poly.pdbx_seq_one_letter_code
_entity_poly.pdbx_strand_id
1 'polypeptide(L)'
;MKRLLIAFALLTPLSVNAASFDCQKAQAADEKAICAHLMLNDKDVEMHTKYQLLKGLFAMGSRGALQDAQQSWLKQRQQCKADVTCLTKAYNERLKQLDAIYDHIDKPL
;
A
#
# COMPACT_ATOMS: atom_id res chain seq x y z
N MET A 1 -29.81 24.78 43.07
CA MET A 1 -28.49 24.16 42.76
C MET A 1 -28.66 23.18 41.61
N LYS A 2 -28.40 23.60 40.36
CA LYS A 2 -28.44 22.72 39.19
C LYS A 2 -27.00 22.53 38.70
N ARG A 3 -26.44 21.33 38.93
CA ARG A 3 -25.12 20.95 38.44
C ARG A 3 -25.25 20.67 36.94
N LEU A 4 -24.77 21.58 36.10
CA LEU A 4 -24.56 21.31 34.68
C LEU A 4 -23.39 20.33 34.56
N LEU A 5 -23.68 19.09 34.21
CA LEU A 5 -22.68 18.10 33.82
C LEU A 5 -22.33 18.37 32.34
N ILE A 6 -21.19 19.01 32.11
CA ILE A 6 -20.63 19.17 30.77
C ILE A 6 -20.00 17.82 30.39
N ALA A 7 -20.69 17.07 29.54
CA ALA A 7 -20.16 15.85 28.95
C ALA A 7 -19.09 16.24 27.90
N PHE A 8 -17.82 16.07 28.25
CA PHE A 8 -16.70 16.27 27.34
C PHE A 8 -16.64 15.06 26.40
N ALA A 9 -17.22 15.19 25.19
CA ALA A 9 -17.12 14.17 24.16
C ALA A 9 -15.67 14.10 23.66
N LEU A 10 -14.95 13.04 24.03
CA LEU A 10 -13.65 12.70 23.46
C LEU A 10 -13.84 12.36 21.97
N LEU A 11 -13.65 13.36 21.11
CA LEU A 11 -13.44 13.17 19.68
C LEU A 11 -12.08 12.48 19.50
N THR A 12 -12.08 11.14 19.42
CA THR A 12 -10.89 10.43 18.96
C THR A 12 -10.71 10.72 17.47
N PRO A 13 -9.53 11.20 17.04
CA PRO A 13 -9.26 11.40 15.62
C PRO A 13 -9.33 10.04 14.92
N LEU A 14 -10.28 9.90 14.00
CA LEU A 14 -10.29 8.80 13.07
C LEU A 14 -9.14 9.01 12.10
N SER A 15 -7.99 8.38 12.36
CA SER A 15 -6.93 8.28 11.35
C SER A 15 -7.46 7.45 10.19
N VAL A 16 -7.96 8.12 9.15
CA VAL A 16 -8.20 7.51 7.84
C VAL A 16 -6.83 7.22 7.25
N ASN A 17 -6.32 6.01 7.52
CA ASN A 17 -5.11 5.50 6.90
C ASN A 17 -5.55 4.82 5.60
N ALA A 18 -5.39 5.50 4.48
CA ALA A 18 -5.81 5.01 3.18
C ALA A 18 -4.77 4.05 2.60
N ALA A 19 -4.43 2.93 3.27
CA ALA A 19 -3.62 1.90 2.62
C ALA A 19 -4.41 1.26 1.46
N SER A 20 -3.74 0.50 0.60
CA SER A 20 -4.40 -0.30 -0.44
C SER A 20 -5.25 -1.45 0.10
N PHE A 21 -5.32 -1.58 1.44
CA PHE A 21 -6.12 -2.52 2.19
C PHE A 21 -6.70 -1.85 3.45
N ASP A 22 -7.66 -2.52 4.07
CA ASP A 22 -8.32 -2.06 5.29
C ASP A 22 -7.39 -2.17 6.50
N CYS A 23 -6.86 -1.05 6.96
CA CYS A 23 -5.95 -0.99 8.10
C CYS A 23 -6.55 -1.52 9.41
N GLN A 24 -7.88 -1.56 9.56
CA GLN A 24 -8.51 -2.16 10.75
C GLN A 24 -8.42 -3.68 10.74
N LYS A 25 -8.19 -4.28 9.57
CA LYS A 25 -8.08 -5.74 9.38
C LYS A 25 -6.64 -6.24 9.31
N ALA A 26 -5.65 -5.34 9.31
CA ALA A 26 -4.23 -5.66 9.23
C ALA A 26 -3.80 -6.61 10.37
N GLN A 27 -3.31 -7.81 10.01
CA GLN A 27 -2.83 -8.78 10.99
C GLN A 27 -1.31 -8.90 10.96
N ALA A 28 -0.72 -8.84 9.76
CA ALA A 28 0.71 -9.02 9.56
C ALA A 28 1.52 -7.81 10.06
N ALA A 29 2.77 -8.05 10.45
CA ALA A 29 3.63 -7.01 11.02
C ALA A 29 3.99 -5.91 10.02
N ASP A 30 4.19 -6.28 8.75
CA ASP A 30 4.41 -5.33 7.65
C ASP A 30 3.19 -4.46 7.39
N GLU A 31 2.00 -5.08 7.35
CA GLU A 31 0.73 -4.36 7.17
C GLU A 31 0.46 -3.37 8.30
N LYS A 32 0.70 -3.76 9.55
CA LYS A 32 0.57 -2.86 10.70
C LYS A 32 1.55 -1.69 10.62
N ALA A 33 2.79 -1.93 10.19
CA ALA A 33 3.76 -0.85 9.97
C ALA A 33 3.31 0.08 8.83
N ILE A 34 2.83 -0.45 7.71
CA ILE A 34 2.27 0.34 6.61
C ILE A 34 1.14 1.25 7.09
N CYS A 35 0.24 0.73 7.94
CA CYS A 35 -0.85 1.50 8.51
C CYS A 35 -0.40 2.54 9.56
N ALA A 36 0.69 2.29 10.28
CA ALA A 36 1.19 3.19 11.32
C ALA A 36 2.04 4.35 10.78
N HIS A 37 2.58 4.23 9.57
CA HIS A 37 3.51 5.20 8.99
C HIS A 37 2.96 5.78 7.68
N LEU A 38 2.59 7.06 7.70
CA LEU A 38 2.01 7.77 6.53
C LEU A 38 2.85 7.58 5.26
N MET A 39 4.19 7.70 5.37
CA MET A 39 5.09 7.50 4.23
C MET A 39 5.03 6.10 3.61
N LEU A 40 4.79 5.06 4.42
CA LEU A 40 4.61 3.69 3.92
C LEU A 40 3.19 3.50 3.37
N ASN A 41 2.20 4.15 3.97
CA ASN A 41 0.83 4.17 3.51
C ASN A 41 0.74 4.73 2.08
N ASP A 42 1.32 5.91 1.84
CA ASP A 42 1.35 6.56 0.53
C ASP A 42 2.03 5.67 -0.53
N LYS A 43 3.15 5.05 -0.16
CA LYS A 43 3.86 4.10 -1.05
C LYS A 43 3.05 2.87 -1.38
N ASP A 44 2.28 2.36 -0.44
CA ASP A 44 1.39 1.22 -0.66
C ASP A 44 0.25 1.57 -1.63
N VAL A 45 -0.37 2.75 -1.49
CA VAL A 45 -1.37 3.26 -2.43
C VAL A 45 -0.77 3.45 -3.82
N GLU A 46 0.37 4.12 -3.92
CA GLU A 46 1.03 4.39 -5.19
C GLU A 46 1.36 3.09 -5.92
N MET A 47 1.98 2.14 -5.20
CA MET A 47 2.38 0.84 -5.72
C MET A 47 1.14 0.07 -6.20
N HIS A 48 0.09 0.02 -5.38
CA HIS A 48 -1.15 -0.67 -5.75
C HIS A 48 -1.78 -0.05 -6.99
N THR A 49 -1.86 1.28 -7.05
CA THR A 49 -2.48 2.00 -8.16
C THR A 49 -1.75 1.74 -9.47
N LYS A 50 -0.40 1.83 -9.48
CA LYS A 50 0.41 1.51 -10.67
C LYS A 50 0.24 0.05 -11.08
N TYR A 51 0.23 -0.89 -10.13
CA TYR A 51 0.00 -2.29 -10.43
C TYR A 51 -1.38 -2.54 -11.06
N GLN A 52 -2.46 -1.93 -10.54
CA GLN A 52 -3.80 -2.09 -11.11
C GLN A 52 -3.87 -1.53 -12.54
N LEU A 53 -3.28 -0.35 -12.77
CA LEU A 53 -3.18 0.25 -14.09
C LEU A 53 -2.50 -0.71 -15.07
N LEU A 54 -1.28 -1.15 -14.76
CA LEU A 54 -0.50 -2.05 -15.62
C LEU A 54 -1.20 -3.39 -15.88
N LYS A 55 -1.82 -3.95 -14.84
CA LYS A 55 -2.61 -5.18 -14.97
C LYS A 55 -3.79 -5.01 -15.92
N GLY A 56 -4.41 -3.83 -15.94
CA GLY A 56 -5.50 -3.47 -16.86
C GLY A 56 -5.03 -3.30 -18.31
N LEU A 57 -3.81 -2.81 -18.51
CA LEU A 57 -3.23 -2.59 -19.85
C LEU A 57 -2.79 -3.89 -20.53
N PHE A 58 -2.38 -4.91 -19.77
CA PHE A 58 -1.88 -6.15 -20.35
C PHE A 58 -2.95 -7.20 -20.63
N ALA A 59 -2.77 -7.89 -21.76
CA ALA A 59 -3.52 -9.08 -22.15
C ALA A 59 -3.11 -10.31 -21.30
N MET A 60 -3.83 -11.41 -21.48
CA MET A 60 -3.50 -12.70 -20.88
C MET A 60 -2.05 -13.12 -21.21
N GLY A 61 -1.43 -13.92 -20.34
CA GLY A 61 0.01 -14.18 -20.39
C GLY A 61 0.78 -13.12 -19.62
N SER A 62 1.03 -11.95 -20.21
CA SER A 62 1.77 -10.85 -19.55
C SER A 62 1.07 -10.35 -18.28
N ARG A 63 -0.26 -10.28 -18.27
CA ARG A 63 -1.04 -10.02 -17.05
C ARG A 63 -0.78 -11.06 -15.97
N GLY A 64 -0.76 -12.34 -16.34
CA GLY A 64 -0.48 -13.45 -15.40
C GLY A 64 0.91 -13.33 -14.80
N ALA A 65 1.93 -13.11 -15.63
CA ALA A 65 3.29 -12.89 -15.18
C ALA A 65 3.42 -11.68 -14.23
N LEU A 66 2.70 -10.57 -14.51
CA LEU A 66 2.66 -9.41 -13.63
C LEU A 66 2.00 -9.73 -12.27
N GLN A 67 0.93 -10.53 -12.28
CA GLN A 67 0.25 -10.99 -11.06
C GLN A 67 1.15 -11.89 -10.22
N ASP A 68 1.84 -12.85 -10.83
CA ASP A 68 2.76 -13.76 -10.14
C ASP A 68 3.93 -13.00 -9.52
N ALA A 69 4.51 -12.04 -10.26
CA ALA A 69 5.55 -11.16 -9.76
C ALA A 69 5.06 -10.32 -8.58
N GLN A 70 3.82 -9.81 -8.62
CA GLN A 70 3.24 -9.06 -7.52
C GLN A 70 3.04 -9.93 -6.27
N GLN A 71 2.55 -11.16 -6.42
CA GLN A 71 2.40 -12.09 -5.29
C GLN A 71 3.74 -12.46 -4.68
N SER A 72 4.77 -12.69 -5.50
CA SER A 72 6.14 -12.93 -5.03
C SER A 72 6.68 -11.73 -4.24
N TRP A 73 6.49 -10.52 -4.76
CA TRP A 73 6.89 -9.30 -4.07
C TRP A 73 6.15 -9.10 -2.73
N LEU A 74 4.86 -9.43 -2.63
CA LEU A 74 4.14 -9.37 -1.35
C LEU A 74 4.76 -10.30 -0.29
N LYS A 75 5.18 -11.50 -0.68
CA LYS A 75 5.91 -12.42 0.21
C LYS A 75 7.27 -11.84 0.63
N GLN A 76 7.99 -11.21 -0.30
CA GLN A 76 9.26 -10.53 0.00
C GLN A 76 9.04 -9.36 0.98
N ARG A 77 8.02 -8.53 0.76
CA ARG A 77 7.67 -7.42 1.65
C ARG A 77 7.36 -7.91 3.06
N GLN A 78 6.61 -9.00 3.19
CA GLN A 78 6.29 -9.61 4.50
C GLN A 78 7.54 -10.04 5.29
N GLN A 79 8.65 -10.39 4.62
CA GLN A 79 9.90 -10.73 5.30
C GLN A 79 10.52 -9.54 6.05
N CYS A 80 10.21 -8.30 5.66
CA CYS A 80 10.64 -7.09 6.38
C CYS A 80 9.99 -6.97 7.77
N LYS A 81 8.91 -7.71 8.07
CA LYS A 81 8.11 -7.53 9.29
C LYS A 81 7.76 -6.04 9.46
N ALA A 82 7.95 -5.46 10.64
CA ALA A 82 7.67 -4.05 10.93
C ALA A 82 8.86 -3.09 10.66
N ASP A 83 9.94 -3.55 10.01
CA ASP A 83 11.10 -2.68 9.72
C ASP A 83 10.76 -1.66 8.62
N VAL A 84 10.59 -0.40 9.03
CA VAL A 84 10.23 0.72 8.15
C VAL A 84 11.27 0.98 7.06
N THR A 85 12.56 0.80 7.35
CA THR A 85 13.63 1.02 6.38
C THR A 85 13.62 -0.08 5.32
N CYS A 86 13.47 -1.33 5.75
CA CYS A 86 13.32 -2.48 4.85
C CYS A 86 12.08 -2.32 3.96
N LEU A 87 10.92 -1.98 4.54
CA LEU A 87 9.68 -1.77 3.80
C LEU A 87 9.82 -0.63 2.79
N THR A 88 10.40 0.50 3.19
CA THR A 88 10.63 1.65 2.30
C THR A 88 11.47 1.24 1.10
N LYS A 89 12.55 0.48 1.32
CA LYS A 89 13.39 -0.05 0.24
C LYS A 89 12.60 -0.98 -0.67
N ALA A 90 11.86 -1.94 -0.11
CA ALA A 90 11.05 -2.89 -0.88
C ALA A 90 9.98 -2.20 -1.75
N TYR A 91 9.35 -1.13 -1.25
CA TYR A 91 8.42 -0.32 -2.03
C TYR A 91 9.10 0.43 -3.17
N ASN A 92 10.21 1.13 -2.87
CA ASN A 92 10.94 1.90 -3.88
C ASN A 92 11.45 1.00 -5.03
N GLU A 93 11.95 -0.19 -4.69
CA GLU A 93 12.39 -1.17 -5.70
C GLU A 93 11.21 -1.66 -6.56
N ARG A 94 10.05 -1.91 -5.95
CA ARG A 94 8.86 -2.34 -6.70
C ARG A 94 8.30 -1.26 -7.59
N LEU A 95 8.19 -0.04 -7.09
CA LEU A 95 7.74 1.12 -7.86
C LEU A 95 8.64 1.32 -9.08
N LYS A 96 9.97 1.27 -8.89
CA LYS A 96 10.93 1.34 -10.01
C LYS A 96 10.72 0.24 -11.05
N GLN A 97 10.41 -0.99 -10.64
CA GLN A 97 10.10 -2.08 -11.57
C GLN A 97 8.81 -1.81 -12.36
N LEU A 98 7.75 -1.34 -11.70
CA LEU A 98 6.49 -1.02 -12.35
C LEU A 98 6.63 0.16 -13.30
N ASP A 99 7.41 1.19 -12.93
CA ASP A 99 7.72 2.33 -13.79
C ASP A 99 8.49 1.91 -15.03
N ALA A 100 9.52 1.06 -14.89
CA ALA A 100 10.23 0.52 -16.02
C ALA A 100 9.30 -0.26 -16.96
N ILE A 101 8.38 -1.06 -16.42
CA ILE A 101 7.36 -1.76 -17.22
C ILE A 101 6.48 -0.75 -17.98
N TYR A 102 5.99 0.30 -17.29
CA TYR A 102 5.17 1.34 -17.90
C TYR A 102 5.89 2.09 -19.03
N ASP A 103 7.18 2.38 -18.86
CA ASP A 103 7.98 3.11 -19.84
C ASP A 103 8.25 2.31 -21.11
N HIS A 104 8.21 0.97 -21.02
CA HIS A 104 8.34 0.07 -22.15
C HIS A 104 7.02 -0.31 -22.83
N ILE A 105 5.89 0.27 -22.41
CA ILE A 105 4.63 0.12 -23.14
C ILE A 105 4.63 1.06 -24.34
N ASP A 106 4.28 0.54 -25.52
CA ASP A 106 3.99 1.36 -26.70
C ASP A 106 2.73 2.20 -26.44
N LYS A 107 2.94 3.50 -26.22
CA LYS A 107 1.88 4.48 -25.91
C LYS A 107 1.38 5.07 -27.24
N PRO A 108 0.07 5.01 -27.55
CA PRO A 108 -0.47 5.84 -28.61
C PRO A 108 -0.36 7.30 -28.16
N LEU A 109 0.53 8.06 -28.79
CA LEU A 109 0.66 9.51 -28.60
C LEU A 109 -0.57 10.24 -29.15
#